data_AF-A0A5N5FQR0-F1
#
_entry.id   AF-A0A5N5FQR0-F1
#
_cell.length_a   1.000
_cell.length_b   1.000
_cell.length_c   1.000
_cell.angle_alpha   90.00
_cell.angle_beta   90.00
_cell.angle_gamma   90.00
#
_symmetry.space_group_name_H-M   'P 1'
#
loop_
_entity.id
_entity.type
_entity.pdbx_description
1 polymer ?
#
loop_
_entity_poly.entity_id
_entity_poly.type
_entity_poly.pdbx_seq_one_letter_code
_entity_poly.pdbx_strand_id
1 'polypeptide(L)'
;MALWCFHLLPLLLSSLLPPSSSAACDFFQGSWVVDEFYPLYNGSSCPFIGFNCLSNGRPDKEYLKYRWKPTACELPRFNGQDFLERNRGKKIMFVGDSLSNNMWQSLTCMLHVAVPNSKYTLTQAGSLNTFYLEEYGVSIMFLKNGFLVDLAYEKIGKVLKLDSISTGDQWKGVDILIFNSFHWWAHTGRSQTWDYFQVGDKVVKEMDHMEAYKIALTTWGKWVDSSIDISITKVFFQGVAAVHTDGKEWKDPEAGSCLRQTQPILGPTYPGPSHPGEAIVKSVLSGMEKPVYLLDITLLTQLRKDGHPSIYAGEGPKYNDCSHWCLPGAPDTWNELLYAALL
;
A
#
# COMPACT_ATOMS: atom_id res chain seq x y z
N MET A 1 -12.23 -65.35 43.71
CA MET A 1 -11.44 -64.88 42.56
C MET A 1 -12.19 -63.71 41.94
N ALA A 2 -11.48 -62.60 41.72
CA ALA A 2 -11.89 -61.25 41.33
C ALA A 2 -13.23 -61.05 40.58
N LEU A 3 -13.99 -60.04 41.02
CA LEU A 3 -14.93 -59.29 40.17
C LEU A 3 -14.68 -57.80 40.40
N TRP A 4 -14.34 -57.12 39.30
CA TRP A 4 -13.87 -55.74 39.26
C TRP A 4 -15.05 -54.75 39.44
N CYS A 5 -14.86 -53.76 40.30
CA CYS A 5 -15.68 -52.54 40.33
C CYS A 5 -15.37 -51.69 39.09
N PHE A 6 -16.35 -51.49 38.22
CA PHE A 6 -16.37 -50.36 37.30
C PHE A 6 -17.17 -49.21 37.93
N HIS A 7 -16.50 -48.10 38.24
CA HIS A 7 -17.17 -46.83 38.52
C HIS A 7 -17.71 -46.25 37.19
N LEU A 8 -19.02 -46.12 37.09
CA LEU A 8 -19.69 -45.28 36.10
C LEU A 8 -19.68 -43.83 36.60
N LEU A 9 -18.92 -42.95 35.95
CA LEU A 9 -19.14 -41.50 36.02
C LEU A 9 -20.25 -41.11 35.03
N PRO A 10 -21.17 -40.19 35.37
CA PRO A 10 -22.19 -39.73 34.44
C PRO A 10 -21.57 -38.75 33.43
N LEU A 11 -21.78 -39.02 32.15
CA LEU A 11 -21.49 -38.10 31.05
C LEU A 11 -22.42 -36.88 31.14
N LEU A 12 -21.85 -35.74 31.54
CA LEU A 12 -22.44 -34.43 31.30
C LEU A 12 -22.38 -34.16 29.80
N LEU A 13 -23.53 -34.21 29.11
CA LEU A 13 -23.69 -33.65 27.78
C LEU A 13 -23.58 -32.11 27.89
N SER A 14 -22.37 -31.58 27.74
CA SER A 14 -22.19 -30.19 27.32
C SER A 14 -22.50 -30.14 25.82
N SER A 15 -23.65 -29.57 25.49
CA SER A 15 -24.02 -29.17 24.13
C SER A 15 -22.92 -28.29 23.55
N LEU A 16 -22.13 -28.85 22.63
CA LEU A 16 -21.23 -28.07 21.77
C LEU A 16 -22.11 -27.25 20.83
N LEU A 17 -22.38 -26.01 21.23
CA LEU A 17 -22.72 -24.97 20.28
C LEU A 17 -21.60 -24.95 19.23
N PRO A 18 -21.90 -24.98 17.92
CA PRO A 18 -20.87 -24.79 16.92
C PRO A 18 -20.19 -23.43 17.19
N PRO A 19 -18.86 -23.33 17.05
CA PRO A 19 -18.20 -22.04 17.19
C PRO A 19 -18.89 -21.05 16.26
N SER A 20 -19.46 -20.02 16.87
CA SER A 20 -20.03 -18.86 16.22
C SER A 20 -19.07 -18.36 15.14
N SER A 21 -19.60 -18.11 13.93
CA SER A 21 -19.00 -17.41 12.77
C SER A 21 -17.49 -17.21 12.85
N SER A 22 -16.72 -17.86 11.98
CA SER A 22 -15.31 -17.53 11.76
C SER A 22 -15.16 -16.01 11.72
N ALA A 23 -14.48 -15.43 12.71
CA ALA A 23 -14.13 -14.02 12.66
C ALA A 23 -13.47 -13.78 11.29
N ALA A 24 -13.95 -12.79 10.55
CA ALA A 24 -13.34 -12.42 9.27
C ALA A 24 -11.83 -12.25 9.49
N CYS A 25 -10.99 -12.87 8.65
CA CYS A 25 -9.56 -12.82 8.87
C CYS A 25 -9.06 -11.39 8.69
N ASP A 26 -8.41 -10.86 9.73
CA ASP A 26 -7.62 -9.65 9.60
C ASP A 26 -6.28 -9.99 8.94
N PHE A 27 -6.16 -9.68 7.65
CA PHE A 27 -4.93 -9.89 6.90
C PHE A 27 -3.79 -8.93 7.30
N PHE A 28 -4.06 -7.89 8.09
CA PHE A 28 -3.12 -6.80 8.37
C PHE A 28 -2.40 -6.94 9.71
N GLN A 29 -2.80 -7.91 10.54
CA GLN A 29 -2.13 -8.28 11.78
C GLN A 29 -1.35 -9.59 11.62
N GLY A 30 -0.04 -9.55 11.78
CA GLY A 30 0.83 -10.67 11.40
C GLY A 30 2.29 -10.39 11.62
N SER A 31 3.14 -11.19 10.99
CA SER A 31 4.59 -11.02 11.01
C SER A 31 5.22 -11.44 9.69
N TRP A 32 6.42 -10.96 9.43
CA TRP A 32 7.21 -11.41 8.28
C TRP A 32 7.89 -12.74 8.59
N VAL A 33 7.74 -13.70 7.67
CA VAL A 33 8.37 -15.02 7.76
C VAL A 33 9.17 -15.29 6.49
N VAL A 34 10.26 -16.05 6.63
CA VAL A 34 11.05 -16.48 5.49
C VAL A 34 10.25 -17.49 4.66
N ASP A 35 10.29 -17.32 3.35
CA ASP A 35 9.67 -18.19 2.37
C ASP A 35 10.63 -18.40 1.19
N GLU A 36 11.06 -19.65 1.00
CA GLU A 36 12.06 -19.98 -0.02
C GLU A 36 11.55 -19.74 -1.45
N PHE A 37 10.24 -19.71 -1.66
CA PHE A 37 9.60 -19.45 -2.95
C PHE A 37 9.50 -17.97 -3.30
N TYR A 38 9.85 -17.06 -2.38
CA TYR A 38 9.96 -15.64 -2.69
C TYR A 38 11.34 -15.29 -3.29
N PRO A 39 11.45 -14.20 -4.06
CA PRO A 39 10.38 -13.30 -4.49
C PRO A 39 9.45 -13.94 -5.52
N LEU A 40 8.24 -13.40 -5.69
CA LEU A 40 7.23 -13.93 -6.63
C LEU A 40 7.68 -13.87 -8.10
N TYR A 41 8.64 -13.01 -8.42
CA TYR A 41 9.26 -12.88 -9.72
C TYR A 41 10.71 -12.42 -9.59
N ASN A 42 11.51 -12.62 -10.64
CA ASN A 42 12.83 -12.02 -10.75
C ASN A 42 12.69 -10.59 -11.31
N GLY A 43 13.24 -9.59 -10.63
CA GLY A 43 13.19 -8.19 -11.08
C GLY A 43 13.77 -7.96 -12.48
N SER A 44 14.73 -8.78 -12.92
CA SER A 44 15.29 -8.71 -14.28
C SER A 44 14.30 -9.15 -15.37
N SER A 45 13.23 -9.85 -15.00
CA SER A 45 12.16 -10.26 -15.93
C SER A 45 11.13 -9.17 -16.17
N CYS A 46 11.26 -8.00 -15.54
CA CYS A 46 10.37 -6.86 -15.75
C CYS A 46 11.16 -5.68 -16.34
N PRO A 47 11.09 -5.43 -17.66
CA PRO A 47 11.99 -4.47 -18.33
C PRO A 47 11.69 -2.99 -18.02
N PHE A 48 10.54 -2.67 -17.43
CA PHE A 48 10.08 -1.30 -17.17
C PHE A 48 10.07 -0.94 -15.68
N ILE A 49 10.68 -1.77 -14.82
CA ILE A 49 10.72 -1.55 -13.37
C ILE A 49 11.76 -0.49 -13.00
N GLY A 50 11.39 0.50 -12.17
CA GLY A 50 12.32 1.55 -11.73
C GLY A 50 13.11 1.18 -10.48
N PHE A 51 12.43 0.65 -9.46
CA PHE A 51 13.01 0.38 -8.13
C PHE A 51 13.73 -0.98 -8.02
N ASN A 52 14.38 -1.43 -9.10
CA ASN A 52 15.13 -2.69 -9.09
C ASN A 52 16.51 -2.51 -8.43
N CYS A 53 16.52 -2.64 -7.11
CA CYS A 53 17.70 -2.45 -6.27
C CYS A 53 18.85 -3.40 -6.63
N LEU A 54 18.56 -4.63 -7.05
CA LEU A 54 19.60 -5.58 -7.48
C LEU A 54 20.32 -5.08 -8.74
N SER A 55 19.57 -4.62 -9.74
CA SER A 55 20.15 -4.00 -10.95
C SER A 55 20.94 -2.72 -10.62
N ASN A 56 20.55 -2.02 -9.55
CA ASN A 56 21.24 -0.84 -9.05
C ASN A 56 22.43 -1.17 -8.11
N GLY A 57 22.83 -2.44 -7.99
CA GLY A 57 24.03 -2.86 -7.29
C GLY A 57 23.86 -3.23 -5.82
N ARG A 58 22.61 -3.43 -5.34
CA ARG A 58 22.36 -3.95 -3.99
C ARG A 58 22.90 -5.39 -3.86
N PRO A 59 23.82 -5.68 -2.92
CA PRO A 59 24.48 -6.98 -2.85
C PRO A 59 23.69 -8.04 -2.08
N ASP A 60 22.95 -7.64 -1.04
CA ASP A 60 22.15 -8.53 -0.20
C ASP A 60 20.85 -8.93 -0.90
N LYS A 61 20.36 -10.15 -0.62
CA LYS A 61 19.16 -10.73 -1.28
C LYS A 61 18.14 -11.26 -0.27
N GLU A 62 18.48 -11.26 1.01
CA GLU A 62 17.68 -11.81 2.10
C GLU A 62 16.36 -11.06 2.24
N TYR A 63 16.34 -9.74 1.98
CA TYR A 63 15.13 -8.91 2.00
C TYR A 63 14.05 -9.40 1.00
N LEU A 64 14.45 -10.13 -0.05
CA LEU A 64 13.54 -10.68 -1.06
C LEU A 64 12.84 -11.95 -0.60
N LYS A 65 13.26 -12.57 0.51
CA LYS A 65 12.79 -13.88 0.97
C LYS A 65 11.66 -13.80 2.00
N TYR A 66 11.12 -12.61 2.25
CA TYR A 66 10.11 -12.41 3.27
C TYR A 66 8.70 -12.37 2.68
N ARG A 67 7.81 -13.23 3.19
CA ARG A 67 6.36 -13.13 2.99
C ARG A 67 5.67 -12.64 4.25
N TRP A 68 4.56 -11.94 4.07
CA TRP A 68 3.69 -11.60 5.18
C TRP A 68 2.82 -12.80 5.57
N LYS A 69 2.77 -13.11 6.87
CA LYS A 69 1.91 -14.15 7.43
C LYS A 69 0.93 -13.53 8.43
N PRO A 70 -0.36 -13.42 8.09
CA PRO A 70 -1.39 -13.02 9.04
C PRO A 70 -1.43 -13.97 10.24
N THR A 71 -1.82 -13.46 11.40
CA THR A 71 -1.82 -14.21 12.66
C THR A 71 -2.92 -15.27 12.68
N ALA A 72 -4.10 -14.92 12.18
CA ALA A 72 -5.32 -15.72 12.32
C ALA A 72 -5.65 -16.58 11.10
N CYS A 73 -4.95 -16.40 9.97
CA CYS A 73 -5.20 -17.15 8.74
C CYS A 73 -3.99 -17.16 7.79
N GLU A 74 -4.12 -17.86 6.67
CA GLU A 74 -3.16 -17.79 5.58
C GLU A 74 -3.60 -16.76 4.53
N LEU A 75 -2.63 -15.99 4.04
CA LEU A 75 -2.82 -15.09 2.92
C LEU A 75 -2.78 -15.90 1.61
N PRO A 76 -3.80 -15.78 0.72
CA PRO A 76 -3.75 -16.40 -0.60
C PRO A 76 -2.53 -15.92 -1.38
N ARG A 77 -1.77 -16.85 -1.95
CA ARG A 77 -0.66 -16.50 -2.86
C ARG A 77 -1.20 -15.85 -4.12
N PHE A 78 -0.52 -14.83 -4.60
CA PHE A 78 -0.90 -14.16 -5.84
C PHE A 78 -0.89 -15.11 -7.04
N ASN A 79 -1.99 -15.12 -7.79
CA ASN A 79 -2.09 -15.76 -9.08
C ASN A 79 -2.44 -14.71 -10.14
N GLY A 80 -1.44 -14.32 -10.94
CA GLY A 80 -1.62 -13.27 -11.94
C GLY A 80 -2.62 -13.62 -13.05
N GLN A 81 -2.71 -14.89 -13.45
CA GLN A 81 -3.68 -15.31 -14.46
C GLN A 81 -5.11 -15.24 -13.92
N ASP A 82 -5.35 -15.74 -12.71
CA ASP A 82 -6.66 -15.63 -12.05
C ASP A 82 -7.04 -14.16 -11.79
N PHE A 83 -6.09 -13.33 -11.36
CA PHE A 83 -6.30 -11.89 -11.23
C PHE A 83 -6.77 -11.26 -12.54
N LEU A 84 -6.12 -11.58 -13.66
CA LEU A 84 -6.47 -11.02 -14.97
C LEU A 84 -7.82 -11.54 -15.47
N GLU A 85 -8.12 -12.82 -15.30
CA GLU A 85 -9.42 -13.38 -15.72
C GLU A 85 -10.59 -12.76 -14.96
N ARG A 86 -10.47 -12.60 -13.64
CA ARG A 86 -11.50 -11.93 -12.80
C ARG A 86 -11.71 -10.46 -13.16
N ASN A 87 -10.70 -9.84 -13.75
CA ASN A 87 -10.71 -8.43 -14.11
C ASN A 87 -10.77 -8.20 -15.62
N ARG A 88 -11.08 -9.24 -16.42
CA ARG A 88 -11.18 -9.15 -17.87
C ARG A 88 -12.05 -7.97 -18.30
N GLY A 89 -11.51 -7.11 -19.15
CA GLY A 89 -12.18 -5.90 -19.65
C GLY A 89 -12.22 -4.71 -18.68
N LYS A 90 -11.68 -4.83 -17.46
CA LYS A 90 -11.77 -3.78 -16.42
C LYS A 90 -10.59 -2.81 -16.43
N LYS A 91 -10.83 -1.64 -15.85
CA LYS A 91 -9.84 -0.61 -15.52
C LYS A 91 -9.60 -0.59 -14.01
N ILE A 92 -8.33 -0.68 -13.64
CA ILE A 92 -7.85 -0.59 -12.27
C ILE A 92 -6.93 0.63 -12.21
N MET A 93 -7.24 1.62 -11.36
CA MET A 93 -6.47 2.86 -11.29
C MET A 93 -5.96 3.11 -9.87
N PHE A 94 -4.64 3.25 -9.77
CA PHE A 94 -3.94 3.79 -8.63
C PHE A 94 -3.94 5.32 -8.74
N VAL A 95 -4.43 6.02 -7.72
CA VAL A 95 -4.41 7.49 -7.65
C VAL A 95 -3.68 7.89 -6.39
N GLY A 96 -2.56 8.60 -6.53
CA GLY A 96 -1.81 8.99 -5.34
C GLY A 96 -0.40 9.50 -5.60
N ASP A 97 0.42 9.38 -4.57
CA ASP A 97 1.79 9.87 -4.55
C ASP A 97 2.77 8.85 -5.17
N SER A 98 4.07 9.02 -4.92
CA SER A 98 5.09 8.12 -5.48
C SER A 98 5.03 6.70 -4.90
N LEU A 99 4.38 6.46 -3.77
CA LEU A 99 4.18 5.11 -3.22
C LEU A 99 3.02 4.38 -3.91
N SER A 100 2.02 5.09 -4.44
CA SER A 100 1.07 4.51 -5.41
C SER A 100 1.77 4.05 -6.68
N ASN A 101 2.71 4.84 -7.21
CA ASN A 101 3.53 4.43 -8.35
C ASN A 101 4.35 3.17 -8.01
N ASN A 102 4.89 3.08 -6.79
CA ASN A 102 5.66 1.93 -6.33
C ASN A 102 4.81 0.64 -6.32
N MET A 103 3.58 0.71 -5.82
CA MET A 103 2.61 -0.40 -5.83
C MET A 103 2.15 -0.77 -7.26
N TRP A 104 1.90 0.24 -8.10
CA TRP A 104 1.53 0.04 -9.51
C TRP A 104 2.65 -0.64 -10.31
N GLN A 105 3.91 -0.20 -10.14
CA GLN A 105 5.06 -0.86 -10.79
C GLN A 105 5.21 -2.31 -10.35
N SER A 106 5.01 -2.60 -9.06
CA SER A 106 4.99 -3.97 -8.54
C SER A 106 3.90 -4.81 -9.24
N LEU A 107 2.65 -4.35 -9.26
CA LEU A 107 1.54 -5.11 -9.83
C LEU A 107 1.77 -5.37 -11.33
N THR A 108 2.17 -4.35 -12.08
CA THR A 108 2.42 -4.49 -13.53
C THR A 108 3.53 -5.48 -13.82
N CYS A 109 4.60 -5.52 -13.01
CA CYS A 109 5.64 -6.55 -13.11
C CYS A 109 5.12 -7.95 -12.77
N MET A 110 4.38 -8.10 -11.65
CA MET A 110 3.79 -9.38 -11.24
C MET A 110 2.89 -9.96 -12.34
N LEU A 111 2.07 -9.11 -12.97
CA LEU A 111 1.20 -9.50 -14.08
C LEU A 111 1.99 -9.83 -15.35
N HIS A 112 2.96 -8.99 -15.74
CA HIS A 112 3.79 -9.24 -16.91
C HIS A 112 4.51 -10.59 -16.84
N VAL A 113 5.08 -10.92 -15.68
CA VAL A 113 5.78 -12.21 -15.48
C VAL A 113 4.81 -13.38 -15.42
N ALA A 114 3.59 -13.20 -14.90
CA ALA A 114 2.59 -14.25 -14.84
C ALA A 114 2.05 -14.66 -16.22
N VAL A 115 2.07 -13.75 -17.20
CA VAL A 115 1.58 -14.01 -18.57
C VAL A 115 2.61 -13.59 -19.64
N PRO A 116 3.77 -14.27 -19.71
CA PRO A 116 4.93 -13.81 -20.49
C PRO A 116 4.70 -13.74 -22.01
N ASN A 117 3.66 -14.41 -22.52
CA ASN A 117 3.32 -14.43 -23.94
C ASN A 117 2.26 -13.38 -24.31
N SER A 118 1.59 -12.77 -23.33
CA SER A 118 0.55 -11.78 -23.58
C SER A 118 1.17 -10.44 -23.98
N LYS A 119 0.65 -9.85 -25.05
CA LYS A 119 1.09 -8.52 -25.49
C LYS A 119 0.63 -7.46 -24.50
N TYR A 120 1.51 -6.50 -24.23
CA TYR A 120 1.20 -5.35 -23.41
C TYR A 120 1.60 -4.04 -24.10
N THR A 121 0.93 -2.96 -23.73
CA THR A 121 1.37 -1.60 -24.05
C THR A 121 1.58 -0.81 -22.77
N LEU A 122 2.56 0.09 -22.79
CA LEU A 122 2.80 1.04 -21.72
C LEU A 122 2.76 2.45 -22.31
N THR A 123 1.78 3.25 -21.90
CA THR A 123 1.56 4.60 -22.42
C THR A 123 1.54 5.63 -21.31
N GLN A 124 1.95 6.85 -21.63
CA GLN A 124 1.91 7.99 -20.73
C GLN A 124 1.15 9.15 -21.39
N ALA A 125 0.13 9.66 -20.70
CA ALA A 125 -0.64 10.82 -21.09
C ALA A 125 -0.69 11.82 -19.92
N GLY A 126 0.19 12.82 -19.95
CA GLY A 126 0.37 13.73 -18.82
C GLY A 126 0.81 12.99 -17.56
N SER A 127 0.00 13.11 -16.50
CA SER A 127 0.20 12.43 -15.20
C SER A 127 -0.30 10.99 -15.15
N LEU A 128 -0.95 10.51 -16.21
CA LEU A 128 -1.54 9.18 -16.28
C LEU A 128 -0.60 8.21 -17.01
N ASN A 129 -0.22 7.13 -16.35
CA ASN A 129 0.49 6.00 -16.93
C ASN A 129 -0.49 4.82 -17.05
N THR A 130 -0.51 4.13 -18.19
CA THR A 130 -1.40 2.99 -18.41
C THR A 130 -0.60 1.81 -18.93
N PHE A 131 -0.64 0.71 -18.18
CA PHE A 131 -0.20 -0.61 -18.61
C PHE A 131 -1.43 -1.41 -19.04
N TYR A 132 -1.50 -1.81 -20.31
CA TYR A 132 -2.65 -2.52 -20.87
C TYR A 132 -2.25 -3.89 -21.39
N LEU A 133 -2.97 -4.94 -20.98
CA LEU A 133 -2.78 -6.31 -21.43
C LEU A 133 -3.86 -6.68 -22.46
N GLU A 134 -3.47 -6.82 -23.73
CA GLU A 134 -4.39 -6.93 -24.87
C GLU A 134 -5.30 -8.16 -24.78
N GLU A 135 -4.73 -9.32 -24.44
CA GLU A 135 -5.44 -10.60 -24.38
C GLU A 135 -6.55 -10.64 -23.32
N TYR A 136 -6.41 -9.84 -22.26
CA TYR A 136 -7.38 -9.76 -21.16
C TYR A 136 -8.25 -8.51 -21.25
N GLY A 137 -7.90 -7.53 -22.09
CA GLY A 137 -8.56 -6.24 -22.12
C GLY A 137 -8.46 -5.47 -20.78
N VAL A 138 -7.43 -5.75 -19.97
CA VAL A 138 -7.25 -5.16 -18.63
C VAL A 138 -6.34 -3.94 -18.71
N SER A 139 -6.75 -2.82 -18.11
CA SER A 139 -5.91 -1.64 -17.91
C SER A 139 -5.50 -1.49 -16.45
N ILE A 140 -4.20 -1.42 -16.18
CA ILE A 140 -3.61 -1.09 -14.87
C ILE A 140 -3.01 0.32 -14.97
N MET A 141 -3.62 1.28 -14.31
CA MET A 141 -3.39 2.71 -14.50
C MET A 141 -2.78 3.32 -13.24
N PHE A 142 -1.87 4.28 -13.39
CA PHE A 142 -1.38 5.12 -12.30
C PHE A 142 -1.57 6.59 -12.67
N LEU A 143 -2.36 7.31 -11.87
CA LEU A 143 -2.56 8.74 -11.97
C LEU A 143 -1.84 9.43 -10.81
N LYS A 144 -0.79 10.19 -11.13
CA LYS A 144 -0.05 10.97 -10.12
C LYS A 144 -0.91 12.11 -9.60
N ASN A 145 -1.43 11.96 -8.39
CA ASN A 145 -2.14 12.98 -7.64
C ASN A 145 -1.91 12.75 -6.14
N GLY A 146 -0.73 13.11 -5.64
CA GLY A 146 -0.29 12.71 -4.30
C GLY A 146 -1.00 13.39 -3.13
N PHE A 147 -1.68 14.52 -3.37
CA PHE A 147 -2.48 15.19 -2.35
C PHE A 147 -3.98 14.88 -2.47
N LEU A 148 -4.42 14.28 -3.58
CA LEU A 148 -5.81 14.04 -4.00
C LEU A 148 -6.63 15.32 -4.25
N VAL A 149 -6.39 16.38 -3.47
CA VAL A 149 -6.90 17.73 -3.63
C VAL A 149 -6.05 18.57 -4.58
N ASP A 150 -6.58 19.73 -4.97
CA ASP A 150 -5.96 20.58 -5.98
C ASP A 150 -4.67 21.25 -5.47
N LEU A 151 -3.59 21.09 -6.24
CA LEU A 151 -2.39 21.93 -6.15
C LEU A 151 -2.39 22.93 -7.31
N ALA A 152 -2.72 24.19 -7.02
CA ALA A 152 -2.85 25.24 -8.01
C ALA A 152 -1.62 26.13 -8.08
N TYR A 153 -1.26 26.59 -9.28
CA TYR A 153 -0.23 27.60 -9.48
C TYR A 153 -0.89 28.98 -9.52
N GLU A 154 -0.76 29.72 -8.43
CA GLU A 154 -1.31 31.06 -8.27
C GLU A 154 -0.20 32.11 -8.34
N LYS A 155 -0.54 33.41 -8.45
CA LYS A 155 0.44 34.50 -8.48
C LYS A 155 1.37 34.53 -7.25
N ILE A 156 0.88 34.04 -6.11
CA ILE A 156 1.61 34.02 -4.84
C ILE A 156 2.55 32.82 -4.72
N GLY A 157 2.39 31.80 -5.56
CA GLY A 157 3.11 30.53 -5.48
C GLY A 157 2.17 29.33 -5.69
N LYS A 158 2.66 28.14 -5.34
CA LYS A 158 1.88 26.91 -5.37
C LYS A 158 0.98 26.82 -4.14
N VAL A 159 -0.32 26.76 -4.35
CA VAL A 159 -1.33 26.74 -3.30
C VAL A 159 -2.01 25.38 -3.26
N LEU A 160 -1.90 24.70 -2.12
CA LEU A 160 -2.61 23.46 -1.87
C LEU A 160 -4.01 23.78 -1.33
N LYS A 161 -5.04 23.59 -2.17
CA LYS A 161 -6.44 23.90 -1.88
C LYS A 161 -7.10 22.69 -1.23
N LEU A 162 -7.17 22.67 0.09
CA LEU A 162 -7.51 21.49 0.88
C LEU A 162 -8.98 21.06 0.78
N ASP A 163 -9.86 21.94 0.30
CA ASP A 163 -11.29 21.71 0.14
C ASP A 163 -11.76 21.71 -1.32
N SER A 164 -10.84 21.47 -2.27
CA SER A 164 -11.12 21.45 -3.71
C SER A 164 -10.55 20.20 -4.40
N ILE A 165 -11.37 19.57 -5.25
CA ILE A 165 -10.99 18.44 -6.12
C ILE A 165 -11.54 18.71 -7.52
N SER A 166 -10.78 19.40 -8.36
CA SER A 166 -11.13 19.72 -9.74
C SER A 166 -10.89 18.56 -10.71
N THR A 167 -10.04 17.60 -10.33
CA THR A 167 -9.58 16.49 -11.19
C THR A 167 -10.36 15.19 -10.98
N GLY A 168 -11.37 15.19 -10.09
CA GLY A 168 -12.10 13.97 -9.69
C GLY A 168 -12.82 13.26 -10.84
N ASP A 169 -13.22 13.97 -11.89
CA ASP A 169 -13.84 13.37 -13.07
C ASP A 169 -12.94 12.34 -13.77
N GLN A 170 -11.61 12.45 -13.62
CA GLN A 170 -10.67 11.48 -14.18
C GLN A 170 -10.77 10.10 -13.52
N TRP A 171 -11.37 10.00 -12.33
CA TRP A 171 -11.49 8.76 -11.56
C TRP A 171 -12.81 8.03 -11.84
N LYS A 172 -13.78 8.72 -12.45
CA LYS A 172 -15.10 8.14 -12.77
C LYS A 172 -14.99 7.11 -13.89
N GLY A 173 -15.85 6.08 -13.84
CA GLY A 173 -15.88 5.01 -14.83
C GLY A 173 -14.70 4.02 -14.75
N VAL A 174 -13.95 4.05 -13.66
CA VAL A 174 -12.96 3.03 -13.30
C VAL A 174 -13.63 1.96 -12.43
N ASP A 175 -13.34 0.69 -12.69
CA ASP A 175 -13.95 -0.44 -11.97
C ASP A 175 -13.35 -0.65 -10.58
N ILE A 176 -12.04 -0.42 -10.44
CA ILE A 176 -11.32 -0.53 -9.17
C ILE A 176 -10.43 0.70 -8.97
N LEU A 177 -10.73 1.50 -7.95
CA LEU A 177 -9.92 2.66 -7.56
C LEU A 177 -9.09 2.31 -6.32
N ILE A 178 -7.78 2.55 -6.38
CA ILE A 178 -6.85 2.41 -5.24
C ILE A 178 -6.24 3.78 -4.96
N PHE A 179 -6.72 4.45 -3.92
CA PHE A 179 -6.22 5.75 -3.51
C PHE A 179 -5.06 5.62 -2.52
N ASN A 180 -4.08 6.52 -2.59
CA ASN A 180 -3.07 6.71 -1.54
C ASN A 180 -2.76 8.19 -1.42
N SER A 181 -2.54 8.65 -0.20
CA SER A 181 -2.00 9.98 0.05
C SER A 181 -1.41 10.02 1.43
N PHE A 182 -0.09 10.14 1.56
CA PHE A 182 0.53 10.51 2.84
C PHE A 182 1.97 11.00 2.67
N HIS A 183 2.76 10.31 1.85
CA HIS A 183 4.21 10.46 1.83
C HIS A 183 4.65 11.92 1.60
N TRP A 184 3.97 12.62 0.68
CA TRP A 184 4.28 14.02 0.39
C TRP A 184 3.84 14.99 1.48
N TRP A 185 2.82 14.67 2.28
CA TRP A 185 2.37 15.52 3.39
C TRP A 185 3.43 15.62 4.49
N ALA A 186 4.30 14.63 4.62
CA ALA A 186 5.43 14.65 5.55
C ALA A 186 6.63 15.47 5.03
N HIS A 187 6.61 15.95 3.78
CA HIS A 187 7.74 16.68 3.21
C HIS A 187 7.87 18.08 3.82
N THR A 188 9.09 18.41 4.23
CA THR A 188 9.47 19.74 4.73
C THR A 188 10.69 20.28 3.99
N GLY A 189 10.93 21.59 4.07
CA GLY A 189 12.14 22.20 3.51
C GLY A 189 12.24 22.02 1.99
N ARG A 190 13.35 21.46 1.50
CA ARG A 190 13.57 21.29 0.05
C ARG A 190 12.65 20.25 -0.61
N SER A 191 12.10 19.32 0.16
CA SER A 191 11.19 18.29 -0.35
C SER A 191 9.75 18.78 -0.46
N GLN A 192 9.41 19.88 0.23
CA GLN A 192 8.06 20.44 0.19
C GLN A 192 7.79 21.04 -1.19
N THR A 193 6.67 20.64 -1.79
CA THR A 193 6.34 21.00 -3.19
C THR A 193 5.22 22.03 -3.31
N TRP A 194 4.76 22.59 -2.20
CA TRP A 194 3.74 23.65 -2.10
C TRP A 194 4.26 24.80 -1.21
N ASP A 195 3.70 26.00 -1.43
CA ASP A 195 4.12 27.23 -0.73
C ASP A 195 3.06 27.73 0.27
N TYR A 196 1.78 27.44 0.02
CA TYR A 196 0.65 27.90 0.84
C TYR A 196 -0.44 26.82 0.94
N PHE A 197 -1.26 26.93 1.98
CA PHE A 197 -2.49 26.18 2.15
C PHE A 197 -3.70 27.09 1.98
N GLN A 198 -4.79 26.55 1.43
CA GLN A 198 -6.06 27.27 1.29
C GLN A 198 -7.23 26.40 1.77
N VAL A 199 -8.14 27.02 2.51
CA VAL A 199 -9.48 26.49 2.87
C VAL A 199 -10.49 27.62 2.68
N GLY A 200 -11.50 27.41 1.83
CA GLY A 200 -12.39 28.46 1.35
C GLY A 200 -11.59 29.61 0.75
N ASP A 201 -11.85 30.84 1.19
CA ASP A 201 -11.13 32.04 0.74
C ASP A 201 -9.87 32.34 1.56
N LYS A 202 -9.59 31.58 2.63
CA LYS A 202 -8.47 31.85 3.53
C LYS A 202 -7.21 31.13 3.03
N VAL A 203 -6.22 31.92 2.65
CA VAL A 203 -4.87 31.43 2.31
C VAL A 203 -3.93 31.68 3.47
N VAL A 204 -3.18 30.66 3.89
CA VAL A 204 -2.14 30.74 4.91
C VAL A 204 -0.84 30.15 4.41
N LYS A 205 0.28 30.71 4.86
CA LYS A 205 1.61 30.20 4.47
C LYS A 205 1.97 28.92 5.20
N GLU A 206 1.66 28.87 6.50
CA GLU A 206 2.00 27.76 7.38
C GLU A 206 0.72 27.17 7.99
N MET A 207 0.67 25.85 8.08
CA MET A 207 -0.37 25.06 8.74
C MET A 207 0.28 23.79 9.28
N ASP A 208 -0.26 23.22 10.36
CA ASP A 208 0.14 21.88 10.77
C ASP A 208 -0.17 20.86 9.65
N HIS A 209 0.82 20.07 9.25
CA HIS A 209 0.69 19.18 8.09
C HIS A 209 -0.34 18.06 8.34
N MET A 210 -0.51 17.61 9.58
CA MET A 210 -1.48 16.56 9.91
C MET A 210 -2.90 17.11 9.95
N GLU A 211 -3.09 18.36 10.41
CA GLU A 211 -4.36 19.06 10.27
C GLU A 211 -4.70 19.31 8.79
N ALA A 212 -3.74 19.78 7.99
CA ALA A 212 -3.94 19.98 6.55
C ALA A 212 -4.32 18.67 5.84
N TYR A 213 -3.60 17.59 6.14
CA TYR A 213 -3.87 16.26 5.62
C TYR A 213 -5.26 15.76 6.00
N LYS A 214 -5.68 15.95 7.25
CA LYS A 214 -7.01 15.57 7.73
C LYS A 214 -8.12 16.32 6.97
N ILE A 215 -7.96 17.63 6.73
CA ILE A 215 -8.91 18.42 5.96
C ILE A 215 -8.99 17.89 4.52
N ALA A 216 -7.86 17.73 3.85
CA ALA A 216 -7.82 17.25 2.47
C ALA A 216 -8.39 15.84 2.30
N LEU A 217 -8.05 14.91 3.21
CA LEU A 217 -8.57 13.55 3.15
C LEU A 217 -10.07 13.52 3.45
N THR A 218 -10.57 14.39 4.33
CA THR A 218 -12.01 14.56 4.56
C THR A 218 -12.72 15.08 3.31
N THR A 219 -12.11 16.01 2.57
CA THR A 219 -12.62 16.50 1.28
C THR A 219 -12.69 15.37 0.25
N TRP A 220 -11.66 14.54 0.15
CA TRP A 220 -11.66 13.34 -0.70
C TRP A 220 -12.76 12.35 -0.30
N GLY A 221 -12.92 12.06 1.00
CA GLY A 221 -13.96 11.16 1.49
C GLY A 221 -15.36 11.63 1.08
N LYS A 222 -15.66 12.92 1.27
CA LYS A 222 -16.92 13.54 0.82
C LYS A 222 -17.11 13.46 -0.69
N TRP A 223 -16.05 13.64 -1.47
CA TRP A 223 -16.11 13.51 -2.92
C TRP A 223 -16.46 12.07 -3.33
N VAL A 224 -15.87 11.05 -2.68
CA VAL A 224 -16.22 9.64 -2.93
C VAL A 224 -17.69 9.38 -2.59
N ASP A 225 -18.13 9.84 -1.42
CA ASP A 225 -19.52 9.73 -0.96
C ASP A 225 -20.51 10.36 -1.95
N SER A 226 -20.19 11.52 -2.54
CA SER A 226 -21.09 12.18 -3.49
C SER A 226 -20.97 11.66 -4.93
N SER A 227 -19.82 11.13 -5.34
CA SER A 227 -19.48 11.01 -6.77
C SER A 227 -19.27 9.58 -7.28
N ILE A 228 -19.02 8.62 -6.39
CA ILE A 228 -18.73 7.22 -6.78
C ILE A 228 -19.91 6.31 -6.45
N ASP A 229 -20.38 5.55 -7.44
CA ASP A 229 -21.32 4.46 -7.20
C ASP A 229 -20.55 3.18 -6.81
N ILE A 230 -20.55 2.86 -5.52
CA ILE A 230 -19.85 1.68 -4.98
C ILE A 230 -20.51 0.35 -5.33
N SER A 231 -21.71 0.34 -5.91
CA SER A 231 -22.31 -0.88 -6.45
C SER A 231 -21.63 -1.31 -7.76
N ILE A 232 -20.95 -0.37 -8.42
CA ILE A 232 -20.23 -0.58 -9.69
C ILE A 232 -18.72 -0.54 -9.46
N THR A 233 -18.22 0.47 -8.74
CA THR A 233 -16.78 0.70 -8.53
C THR A 233 -16.35 0.21 -7.15
N LYS A 234 -15.36 -0.68 -7.09
CA LYS A 234 -14.69 -1.02 -5.82
C LYS A 234 -13.69 0.08 -5.47
N VAL A 235 -13.74 0.59 -4.23
CA VAL A 235 -12.84 1.64 -3.75
C VAL A 235 -11.97 1.10 -2.63
N PHE A 236 -10.67 1.24 -2.82
CA PHE A 236 -9.62 0.90 -1.86
C PHE A 236 -8.85 2.15 -1.46
N PHE A 237 -8.36 2.16 -0.23
CA PHE A 237 -7.32 3.08 0.20
C PHE A 237 -6.08 2.26 0.56
N GLN A 238 -4.99 2.45 -0.17
CA GLN A 238 -3.67 1.98 0.23
C GLN A 238 -3.26 2.75 1.48
N GLY A 239 -3.10 2.03 2.59
CA GLY A 239 -2.68 2.59 3.87
C GLY A 239 -1.31 3.25 3.82
N VAL A 240 -0.92 3.84 4.94
CA VAL A 240 0.31 4.62 4.98
C VAL A 240 1.51 3.71 5.03
N ALA A 241 2.40 3.82 4.03
CA ALA A 241 3.66 3.09 4.03
C ALA A 241 4.72 3.84 4.87
N ALA A 242 5.37 3.11 5.77
CA ALA A 242 6.35 3.66 6.70
C ALA A 242 7.65 4.11 6.01
N VAL A 243 8.33 5.09 6.63
CA VAL A 243 9.69 5.49 6.29
C VAL A 243 10.65 5.04 7.40
N HIS A 244 11.93 4.85 7.08
CA HIS A 244 12.93 4.39 8.05
C HIS A 244 14.15 5.30 8.09
N THR A 245 13.96 6.53 8.59
CA THR A 245 14.99 7.57 8.62
C THR A 245 15.67 7.76 9.98
N ASP A 246 15.16 7.16 11.06
CA ASP A 246 15.78 7.19 12.40
C ASP A 246 15.72 5.79 13.06
N GLY A 247 16.90 5.20 13.27
CA GLY A 247 17.01 3.87 13.88
C GLY A 247 16.50 3.74 15.32
N LYS A 248 16.34 4.87 16.02
CA LYS A 248 15.74 4.87 17.36
C LYS A 248 14.32 4.34 17.37
N GLU A 249 13.58 4.51 16.28
CA GLU A 249 12.20 4.02 16.19
C GLU A 249 12.12 2.49 16.23
N TRP A 250 13.15 1.78 15.78
CA TRP A 250 13.27 0.33 15.88
C TRP A 250 14.27 -0.16 16.92
N LYS A 251 14.56 0.69 17.93
CA LYS A 251 15.46 0.40 19.06
C LYS A 251 16.91 0.07 18.64
N ASP A 252 17.36 0.63 17.52
CA ASP A 252 18.74 0.54 17.06
C ASP A 252 19.30 1.96 16.78
N PRO A 253 19.72 2.69 17.84
CA PRO A 253 20.19 4.06 17.69
C PRO A 253 21.50 4.18 16.88
N GLU A 254 22.23 3.09 16.65
CA GLU A 254 23.47 3.08 15.87
C GLU A 254 23.23 2.97 14.36
N ALA A 255 22.09 2.40 13.94
CA ALA A 255 21.72 2.26 12.53
C ALA A 255 21.58 3.61 11.80
N GLY A 256 21.11 4.65 12.48
CA GLY A 256 20.88 5.99 11.95
C GLY A 256 19.72 6.09 10.94
N SER A 257 19.60 5.17 9.97
CA SER A 257 18.53 5.10 8.94
C SER A 257 18.38 3.68 8.39
N CYS A 258 17.63 3.50 7.30
CA CYS A 258 17.52 2.23 6.56
C CYS A 258 18.83 1.75 5.92
N LEU A 259 19.88 2.59 5.92
CA LEU A 259 21.18 2.23 5.36
C LEU A 259 21.77 0.98 6.06
N ARG A 260 22.19 0.00 5.25
CA ARG A 260 22.75 -1.30 5.68
C ARG A 260 21.79 -2.20 6.47
N GLN A 261 20.48 -1.91 6.47
CA GLN A 261 19.48 -2.80 7.05
C GLN A 261 19.17 -3.93 6.05
N THR A 262 19.39 -5.18 6.45
CA THR A 262 19.23 -6.36 5.57
C THR A 262 18.18 -7.36 6.09
N GLN A 263 17.62 -7.11 7.27
CA GLN A 263 16.63 -7.96 7.92
C GLN A 263 15.47 -7.11 8.47
N PRO A 264 14.23 -7.64 8.43
CA PRO A 264 13.07 -6.98 8.98
C PRO A 264 13.16 -6.93 10.50
N ILE A 265 12.23 -6.18 11.10
CA ILE A 265 11.93 -6.30 12.53
C ILE A 265 11.11 -7.58 12.72
N LEU A 266 11.59 -8.47 13.58
CA LEU A 266 10.96 -9.75 13.84
C LEU A 266 9.76 -9.63 14.77
N GLY A 267 8.78 -10.49 14.56
CA GLY A 267 7.55 -10.54 15.35
C GLY A 267 6.47 -9.57 14.85
N PRO A 268 5.34 -9.48 15.57
CA PRO A 268 4.15 -8.78 15.09
C PRO A 268 4.03 -7.34 15.58
N THR A 269 5.04 -6.80 16.25
CA THR A 269 4.92 -5.51 16.94
C THR A 269 6.06 -4.57 16.56
N TYR A 270 5.71 -3.38 16.08
CA TYR A 270 6.67 -2.30 15.90
C TYR A 270 6.93 -1.60 17.24
N PRO A 271 8.20 -1.41 17.65
CA PRO A 271 8.52 -0.80 18.93
C PRO A 271 8.41 0.74 18.94
N GLY A 272 8.33 1.37 17.78
CA GLY A 272 8.24 2.82 17.63
C GLY A 272 6.82 3.36 17.83
N PRO A 273 6.62 4.67 17.65
CA PRO A 273 5.31 5.29 17.80
C PRO A 273 4.34 4.80 16.71
N SER A 274 3.05 4.90 17.02
CA SER A 274 2.00 4.78 16.00
C SER A 274 2.17 5.86 14.93
N HIS A 275 1.86 5.49 13.69
CA HIS A 275 2.06 6.39 12.57
C HIS A 275 0.90 7.43 12.51
N PRO A 276 1.17 8.75 12.60
CA PRO A 276 0.10 9.75 12.74
C PRO A 276 -0.86 9.78 11.55
N GLY A 277 -0.35 9.56 10.33
CA GLY A 277 -1.18 9.46 9.13
C GLY A 277 -2.16 8.28 9.15
N GLU A 278 -1.79 7.16 9.80
CA GLU A 278 -2.63 5.97 9.86
C GLU A 278 -3.90 6.25 10.69
N ALA A 279 -3.75 6.92 11.83
CA ALA A 279 -4.86 7.32 12.68
C ALA A 279 -5.84 8.26 11.94
N ILE A 280 -5.31 9.19 11.12
CA ILE A 280 -6.13 10.10 10.31
C ILE A 280 -6.88 9.34 9.23
N VAL A 281 -6.22 8.45 8.49
CA VAL A 281 -6.86 7.59 7.48
C VAL A 281 -8.01 6.81 8.11
N LYS A 282 -7.73 6.06 9.19
CA LYS A 282 -8.76 5.28 9.90
C LYS A 282 -9.92 6.14 10.37
N SER A 283 -9.64 7.32 10.93
CA SER A 283 -10.67 8.26 11.37
C SER A 283 -11.54 8.76 10.21
N VAL A 284 -10.95 9.15 9.08
CA VAL A 284 -11.72 9.63 7.93
C VAL A 284 -12.57 8.51 7.34
N LEU A 285 -11.97 7.34 7.08
CA LEU A 285 -12.69 6.21 6.49
C LEU A 285 -13.86 5.75 7.37
N SER A 286 -13.71 5.79 8.70
CA SER A 286 -14.80 5.44 9.63
C SER A 286 -15.99 6.42 9.60
N GLY A 287 -15.76 7.64 9.12
CA GLY A 287 -16.79 8.68 9.03
C GLY A 287 -17.43 8.82 7.65
N MET A 288 -17.02 8.03 6.66
CA MET A 288 -17.58 8.05 5.31
C MET A 288 -18.93 7.34 5.25
N GLU A 289 -19.82 7.82 4.38
CA GLU A 289 -21.11 7.18 4.12
C GLU A 289 -20.95 5.89 3.30
N LYS A 290 -20.02 5.90 2.33
CA LYS A 290 -19.72 4.77 1.47
C LYS A 290 -18.48 4.03 1.98
N PRO A 291 -18.57 2.73 2.30
CA PRO A 291 -17.43 1.98 2.78
C PRO A 291 -16.31 1.92 1.73
N VAL A 292 -15.09 2.26 2.17
CA VAL A 292 -13.84 2.08 1.42
C VAL A 292 -13.01 1.00 2.10
N TYR A 293 -12.45 0.09 1.32
CA TYR A 293 -11.61 -0.97 1.87
C TYR A 293 -10.19 -0.46 2.14
N LEU A 294 -9.78 -0.41 3.40
CA LEU A 294 -8.41 -0.03 3.77
C LEU A 294 -7.47 -1.23 3.60
N LEU A 295 -6.47 -1.08 2.72
CA LEU A 295 -5.29 -1.95 2.72
C LEU A 295 -4.36 -1.44 3.83
N ASP A 296 -4.54 -1.93 5.06
CA ASP A 296 -3.84 -1.43 6.25
C ASP A 296 -2.38 -1.91 6.32
N ILE A 297 -1.55 -1.37 5.41
CA ILE A 297 -0.16 -1.78 5.21
C ILE A 297 0.82 -1.13 6.19
N THR A 298 0.36 -0.32 7.15
CA THR A 298 1.26 0.48 8.00
C THR A 298 2.14 -0.39 8.88
N LEU A 299 1.56 -1.31 9.65
CA LEU A 299 2.34 -2.20 10.52
C LEU A 299 3.32 -3.07 9.72
N LEU A 300 2.85 -3.73 8.67
CA LEU A 300 3.72 -4.61 7.88
C LEU A 300 4.86 -3.82 7.22
N THR A 301 4.66 -2.56 6.84
CA THR A 301 5.75 -1.73 6.29
C THR A 301 6.69 -1.23 7.39
N GLN A 302 6.19 -0.84 8.57
CA GLN A 302 7.03 -0.50 9.73
C GLN A 302 7.98 -1.64 10.13
N LEU A 303 7.59 -2.89 9.90
CA LEU A 303 8.45 -4.04 10.17
C LEU A 303 9.50 -4.30 9.08
N ARG A 304 9.49 -3.56 7.96
CA ARG A 304 10.32 -3.80 6.76
C ARG A 304 11.42 -2.78 6.54
N LYS A 305 12.14 -2.40 7.59
CA LYS A 305 13.32 -1.50 7.48
C LYS A 305 14.37 -1.95 6.46
N ASP A 306 14.41 -3.24 6.11
CA ASP A 306 15.26 -3.86 5.09
C ASP A 306 14.80 -3.66 3.64
N GLY A 307 13.53 -3.33 3.43
CA GLY A 307 12.89 -3.31 2.10
C GLY A 307 13.16 -2.06 1.26
N HIS A 308 13.80 -1.03 1.83
CA HIS A 308 14.06 0.23 1.15
C HIS A 308 15.24 0.15 0.16
N PRO A 309 15.24 0.94 -0.92
CA PRO A 309 16.38 1.05 -1.82
C PRO A 309 17.65 1.55 -1.12
N SER A 310 17.54 2.43 -0.13
CA SER A 310 18.68 3.13 0.46
C SER A 310 19.50 3.78 -0.67
N ILE A 311 20.80 3.50 -0.77
CA ILE A 311 21.69 4.00 -1.82
C ILE A 311 21.52 3.32 -3.18
N TYR A 312 20.65 2.32 -3.28
CA TYR A 312 20.39 1.52 -4.48
C TYR A 312 19.12 1.99 -5.23
N ALA A 313 18.70 3.23 -5.04
CA ALA A 313 17.57 3.84 -5.76
C ALA A 313 17.88 4.21 -7.22
N GLY A 314 19.14 4.07 -7.66
CA GLY A 314 19.56 4.42 -9.03
C GLY A 314 20.03 5.88 -9.21
N GLU A 315 20.05 6.67 -8.12
CA GLU A 315 20.50 8.08 -8.13
C GLU A 315 21.94 8.27 -7.59
N GLY A 316 22.66 7.18 -7.38
CA GLY A 316 24.03 7.16 -6.88
C GLY A 316 24.16 7.21 -5.34
N PRO A 317 25.38 7.04 -4.81
CA PRO A 317 25.62 6.71 -3.41
C PRO A 317 25.35 7.84 -2.40
N LYS A 318 25.11 9.06 -2.87
CA LYS A 318 24.78 10.21 -2.01
C LYS A 318 23.29 10.30 -1.67
N TYR A 319 22.44 9.60 -2.43
CA TYR A 319 21.01 9.59 -2.22
C TYR A 319 20.64 8.35 -1.41
N ASN A 320 20.14 8.54 -0.19
CA ASN A 320 19.70 7.45 0.69
C ASN A 320 18.17 7.47 0.79
N ASP A 321 17.51 6.65 -0.02
CA ASP A 321 16.05 6.56 -0.04
C ASP A 321 15.55 5.57 1.01
N CYS A 322 14.99 6.09 2.09
CA CYS A 322 14.34 5.31 3.14
C CYS A 322 12.81 5.49 3.13
N SER A 323 12.24 5.79 1.96
CA SER A 323 10.81 6.07 1.78
C SER A 323 10.14 5.23 0.70
N HIS A 324 10.78 5.04 -0.45
CA HIS A 324 10.33 4.11 -1.48
C HIS A 324 10.81 2.69 -1.17
N TRP A 325 10.42 1.71 -1.99
CA TRP A 325 10.63 0.30 -1.74
C TRP A 325 11.27 -0.39 -2.94
N CYS A 326 12.23 -1.26 -2.67
CA CYS A 326 12.79 -2.14 -3.69
C CYS A 326 11.70 -3.01 -4.31
N LEU A 327 11.85 -3.28 -5.61
CA LEU A 327 11.03 -4.22 -6.36
C LEU A 327 11.91 -5.28 -7.03
N PRO A 328 11.60 -6.59 -6.89
CA PRO A 328 10.57 -7.16 -6.01
C PRO A 328 10.81 -6.84 -4.52
N GLY A 329 9.74 -6.85 -3.71
CA GLY A 329 9.80 -6.43 -2.31
C GLY A 329 8.44 -6.19 -1.65
N ALA A 330 8.39 -5.32 -0.62
CA ALA A 330 7.19 -5.08 0.18
C ALA A 330 5.93 -4.69 -0.63
N PRO A 331 6.01 -3.90 -1.72
CA PRO A 331 4.84 -3.59 -2.54
C PRO A 331 4.21 -4.80 -3.23
N ASP A 332 4.96 -5.88 -3.45
CA ASP A 332 4.40 -7.14 -3.96
C ASP A 332 3.38 -7.70 -2.96
N THR A 333 3.70 -7.67 -1.66
CA THR A 333 2.76 -8.06 -0.60
C THR A 333 1.55 -7.14 -0.50
N TRP A 334 1.68 -5.84 -0.80
CA TRP A 334 0.52 -4.94 -0.85
C TRP A 334 -0.45 -5.38 -1.96
N ASN A 335 0.10 -5.85 -3.09
CA ASN A 335 -0.69 -6.41 -4.19
C ASN A 335 -1.25 -7.81 -3.87
N GLU A 336 -0.58 -8.62 -3.05
CA GLU A 336 -1.15 -9.86 -2.49
C GLU A 336 -2.37 -9.57 -1.60
N LEU A 337 -2.29 -8.54 -0.76
CA LEU A 337 -3.42 -8.09 0.08
C LEU A 337 -4.58 -7.56 -0.77
N LEU A 338 -4.28 -6.76 -1.80
CA LEU A 338 -5.29 -6.31 -2.77
C LEU A 338 -5.95 -7.51 -3.47
N TYR A 339 -5.16 -8.49 -3.92
CA TYR A 339 -5.69 -9.71 -4.54
C TYR A 339 -6.59 -10.48 -3.57
N ALA A 340 -6.15 -10.71 -2.33
CA ALA A 340 -6.94 -11.39 -1.32
C ALA A 340 -8.27 -10.67 -1.02
N ALA A 341 -8.28 -9.34 -1.02
CA ALA A 341 -9.49 -8.53 -0.84
C ALA A 341 -10.43 -8.51 -2.07
N LEU A 342 -9.94 -8.95 -3.23
CA LEU A 342 -10.71 -9.04 -4.48
C LEU A 342 -11.27 -10.44 -4.76
N LEU A 343 -10.76 -11.47 -4.07
CA LEU A 343 -11.28 -12.85 -4.10
C LEU A 343 -12.67 -12.93 -3.48
#